data_AF-A0A8T7HZM3-F1
#
_entry.id   AF-A0A8T7HZM3-F1
#
_cell.length_a   1.000
_cell.length_b   1.000
_cell.length_c   1.000
_cell.angle_alpha   90.00
_cell.angle_beta   90.00
_cell.angle_gamma   90.00
#
_symmetry.space_group_name_H-M   'P 1'
#
loop_
_entity.id
_entity.type
_entity.pdbx_description
1 polymer ?
#
loop_
_entity_poly.entity_id
_entity_poly.type
_entity_poly.pdbx_seq_one_letter_code
_entity_poly.pdbx_strand_id
1 'polypeptide(L)' 'MQQHNWVTFTKGRIHVTGCAHCGQVLLPTNENTECYKVSMSDNLLAKKGFRATGYMMPPRTRHVA' A
#
# COMPACT_ATOMS: atom_id res chain seq x y z
N MET A 1 -7.90 10.36 10.96
CA MET A 1 -7.67 8.99 10.46
C MET A 1 -7.99 8.98 8.98
N GLN A 2 -7.21 8.27 8.17
CA GLN A 2 -7.38 8.23 6.72
C GLN A 2 -7.44 6.78 6.24
N GLN A 3 -7.94 6.56 5.02
CA GLN A 3 -7.89 5.26 4.38
C GLN A 3 -6.46 4.93 3.95
N HIS A 4 -6.16 3.63 3.84
CA HIS A 4 -4.90 3.17 3.27
C HIS A 4 -4.79 3.61 1.81
N ASN A 5 -3.56 3.93 1.39
CA ASN A 5 -3.24 4.18 -0.01
C ASN A 5 -2.40 3.02 -0.52
N TRP A 6 -3.07 1.99 -1.01
CA TRP A 6 -2.45 0.76 -1.49
C TRP A 6 -1.72 1.00 -2.82
N VAL A 7 -0.42 0.76 -2.84
CA VAL A 7 0.46 0.93 -4.00
C VAL A 7 1.35 -0.30 -4.16
N THR A 8 1.90 -0.47 -5.36
CA THR A 8 2.87 -1.55 -5.60
C THR A 8 4.27 -1.06 -5.21
N PHE A 9 4.90 -1.80 -4.30
CA PHE A 9 6.28 -1.65 -3.89
C PHE A 9 7.16 -2.68 -4.59
N THR A 10 8.32 -2.26 -5.11
CA THR A 10 9.26 -3.15 -5.80
C THR A 10 10.66 -3.10 -5.20
N LYS A 11 11.31 -4.27 -5.19
CA LYS A 11 12.73 -4.43 -4.85
C LYS A 11 13.32 -5.52 -5.74
N GLY A 12 14.06 -5.10 -6.77
CA GLY A 12 14.52 -6.03 -7.81
C GLY A 12 13.32 -6.67 -8.53
N ARG A 13 13.18 -8.00 -8.43
CA ARG A 13 12.07 -8.77 -9.02
C ARG A 13 10.90 -9.01 -8.06
N ILE A 14 10.98 -8.53 -6.82
CA ILE A 14 9.95 -8.74 -5.81
C ILE A 14 8.95 -7.59 -5.90
N HIS A 15 7.66 -7.93 -6.01
CA HIS A 15 6.53 -7.02 -6.01
C HIS A 15 5.67 -7.28 -4.78
N VAL A 16 5.35 -6.24 -4.01
CA VAL A 16 4.50 -6.34 -2.81
C VAL A 16 3.47 -5.20 -2.85
N THR A 17 2.22 -5.51 -2.56
CA THR A 17 1.21 -4.48 -2.34
C THR A 17 1.32 -3.97 -0.92
N GLY A 18 1.46 -2.67 -0.74
CA GLY A 18 1.52 -2.07 0.58
C GLY A 18 1.06 -0.63 0.61
N CYS A 19 0.85 -0.11 1.80
CA CYS A 19 0.33 1.23 1.98
C CYS A 19 1.46 2.27 1.89
N ALA A 20 1.30 3.26 1.01
CA ALA A 20 2.24 4.38 0.87
C ALA A 20 2.34 5.23 2.15
N HIS A 21 1.31 5.20 2.99
CA HIS A 21 1.24 6.03 4.20
C HIS A 21 1.81 5.35 5.44
N CYS A 22 1.43 4.10 5.72
CA CYS A 22 1.81 3.41 6.95
C CYS A 22 2.87 2.31 6.72
N GLY A 23 3.11 1.90 5.47
CA GLY A 23 4.07 0.84 5.14
C GLY A 23 3.60 -0.58 5.48
N GLN A 24 2.33 -0.78 5.85
CA GLN A 24 1.76 -2.11 6.01
C GLN A 24 1.65 -2.81 4.65
N VAL A 25 1.82 -4.13 4.65
CA VAL A 25 1.51 -4.99 3.49
C VAL A 25 0.01 -5.22 3.44
N LEU A 26 -0.57 -5.23 2.25
CA LEU A 26 -1.99 -5.53 2.07
C LEU A 26 -2.24 -7.01 2.38
N LEU A 27 -3.14 -7.24 3.34
CA LEU A 27 -3.69 -8.54 3.73
C LEU A 27 -5.22 -8.42 3.74
N PRO A 28 -5.97 -9.51 3.55
CA PRO A 28 -7.43 -9.47 3.62
C PRO A 28 -7.98 -8.92 4.94
N THR A 29 -7.21 -9.05 6.02
CA THR A 29 -7.59 -8.60 7.37
C THR A 29 -7.38 -7.11 7.63
N ASN A 30 -6.61 -6.41 6.78
CA ASN A 30 -6.25 -5.00 7.02
C ASN A 30 -6.63 -4.06 5.86
N GLU A 31 -7.32 -4.53 4.84
CA GLU A 31 -7.70 -3.72 3.68
C GLU A 31 -8.52 -2.47 4.05
N ASN A 32 -9.45 -2.62 5.01
CA ASN A 32 -10.38 -1.58 5.44
C ASN A 32 -10.10 -1.06 6.86
N THR A 33 -8.93 -1.36 7.42
CA THR A 33 -8.57 -0.87 8.76
C THR A 33 -8.07 0.57 8.71
N GLU A 34 -7.95 1.19 9.88
CA GLU A 34 -7.44 2.54 9.99
C GLU A 34 -5.97 2.63 9.54
N CYS A 35 -5.67 3.64 8.72
CA CYS A 35 -4.31 3.95 8.33
C CYS A 35 -3.73 5.09 9.17
N TYR A 36 -2.61 4.80 9.84
CA TYR A 36 -1.81 5.77 10.56
C TYR A 36 -0.61 6.18 9.70
N LYS A 37 -0.66 7.38 9.13
CA LYS A 37 0.41 7.90 8.29
C LYS A 37 1.69 8.04 9.12
N VAL A 38 2.77 7.43 8.66
CA VAL A 38 4.10 7.55 9.27
C VAL A 38 5.04 8.32 8.34
N SER A 39 6.17 8.75 8.88
CA SER A 39 7.25 9.33 8.08
C SER A 39 7.76 8.30 7.05
N MET A 40 8.30 8.74 5.91
CA MET A 40 8.90 7.82 4.95
C MET A 40 10.06 7.03 5.57
N SER A 41 10.79 7.64 6.51
CA SER A 41 11.82 6.97 7.28
C SER A 41 11.28 5.86 8.15
N ASP A 42 10.00 5.86 8.55
CA ASP A 42 9.33 4.86 9.39
C ASP A 42 8.50 3.83 8.63
N ASN A 43 8.24 4.07 7.35
CA ASN A 43 7.56 3.12 6.48
C ASN A 43 8.40 1.84 6.34
N LEU A 44 7.85 0.70 6.79
CA LEU A 44 8.56 -0.58 6.83
C LEU A 44 9.08 -1.01 5.44
N LEU A 45 8.27 -0.84 4.40
CA LEU A 45 8.64 -1.22 3.03
C LEU A 45 9.77 -0.32 2.51
N ALA A 46 9.70 0.98 2.78
CA ALA A 46 10.77 1.91 2.45
C ALA A 46 12.07 1.59 3.22
N LYS A 47 11.99 1.31 4.54
CA LYS A 47 13.14 0.85 5.37
C LYS A 47 13.78 -0.41 4.81
N LYS A 48 13.00 -1.32 4.23
CA LYS A 48 13.50 -2.56 3.62
C LYS A 48 14.02 -2.37 2.19
N GLY A 49 14.03 -1.15 1.67
CA GLY A 49 14.58 -0.78 0.36
C GLY A 49 13.61 -1.03 -0.80
N PHE A 50 12.31 -1.17 -0.53
CA PHE A 50 11.31 -1.19 -1.58
C PHE A 50 10.98 0.24 -2.04
N ARG A 51 10.68 0.39 -3.33
CA ARG A 51 10.26 1.65 -3.94
C ARG A 51 8.83 1.55 -4.40
N ALA A 52 8.01 2.56 -4.11
CA ALA A 52 6.66 2.65 -4.68
C ALA A 52 6.78 2.90 -6.19
N THR A 53 6.14 2.06 -7.01
CA THR A 53 6.25 2.09 -8.49
C THR A 53 4.93 2.28 -9.21
N GLY A 54 3.80 2.28 -8.51
CA GLY A 54 2.50 2.61 -9.10
C GLY A 54 1.38 2.60 -8.08
N TYR A 55 0.41 3.51 -8.26
CA TYR A 55 -0.84 3.50 -7.51
C TYR A 55 -1.70 2.33 -7.96
N MET A 56 -2.21 1.51 -7.03
CA MET A 56 -3.32 0.66 -7.40
C MET A 56 -4.53 1.57 -7.56
N MET A 57 -5.03 1.69 -8.79
CA MET A 57 -6.41 2.13 -8.96
C MET A 57 -7.27 1.11 -8.21
N PRO A 58 -8.20 1.54 -7.32
CA PRO A 58 -9.15 0.61 -6.73
C PRO A 58 -9.82 -0.16 -7.89
N PRO A 59 -10.12 -1.47 -7.70
CA PRO A 59 -10.81 -2.22 -8.73
C PRO A 59 -12.03 -1.42 -9.13
N ARG A 60 -12.13 -1.02 -10.41
CA ARG A 60 -13.34 -0.39 -10.94
C ARG A 60 -14.48 -1.29 -10.51
N THR A 61 -15.34 -0.80 -9.61
CA THR A 61 -16.63 -1.42 -9.36
C THR A 61 -17.23 -1.59 -10.75
N ARG A 62 -17.35 -2.85 -11.20
CA ARG A 62 -18.21 -3.14 -12.34
C ARG A 62 -19.57 -2.67 -11.88
N HIS A 63 -20.00 -1.50 -12.35
CA HIS A 63 -21.41 -1.17 -12.35
C HIS A 63 -22.06 -2.30 -13.15
N VAL A 64 -22.68 -3.22 -12.43
CA VAL A 64 -23.62 -4.17 -13.02
C VAL A 64 -24.79 -3.29 -13.45
N ALA A 65 -24.90 -3.12 -14.77
CA ALA A 65 -26.02 -2.44 -15.41
C ALA A 65 -27.30 -3.26 -15.26
#